data_AF-A0A645JA08-F1
#
_entry.id   AF-A0A645JA08-F1
#
_cell.length_a   1.000
_cell.length_b   1.000
_cell.length_c   1.000
_cell.angle_alpha   90.00
_cell.angle_beta   90.00
_cell.angle_gamma   90.00
#
_symmetry.space_group_name_H-M   'P 1'
#
loop_
_entity.id
_entity.type
_entity.pdbx_description
1 polymer ?
#
loop_
_entity_poly.entity_id
_entity_poly.type
_entity_poly.pdbx_seq_one_letter_code
_entity_poly.pdbx_strand_id
1 'polypeptide(L)'
;MLAFIYEHLDAFRLIFCRSEGTRWAAYLEHLIEIEEQAYRVYCDALSKNGKRVEDMFLHVTAATGFQYLVEFVSHDLHYEQAVAVMDRVKQYSMAGWHKILGL
;
A
#
# COMPACT_ATOMS: atom_id res chain seq x y z
N MET A 1 0.86 -10.11 -1.75
CA MET A 1 0.81 -9.03 -2.75
C MET A 1 2.11 -8.93 -3.57
N LEU A 2 3.27 -8.59 -2.98
CA LEU A 2 4.52 -8.40 -3.75
C LEU A 2 4.88 -9.59 -4.66
N ALA A 3 4.87 -10.83 -4.17
CA ALA A 3 5.18 -12.01 -4.99
C ALA A 3 4.27 -12.15 -6.21
N PHE A 4 2.96 -11.92 -6.03
CA PHE A 4 1.96 -11.97 -7.11
C PHE A 4 2.20 -10.88 -8.17
N ILE A 5 2.61 -9.69 -7.74
CA ILE A 5 2.96 -8.60 -8.67
C ILE A 5 4.14 -9.01 -9.54
N TYR A 6 5.17 -9.63 -8.95
CA TYR A 6 6.36 -10.06 -9.67
C TYR A 6 6.11 -11.25 -10.60
N GLU A 7 5.20 -12.16 -10.24
CA GLU A 7 4.73 -13.24 -11.13
C GLU A 7 4.00 -12.70 -12.37
N HIS A 8 3.35 -11.54 -12.25
CA HIS A 8 2.58 -10.89 -13.31
C HIS A 8 3.11 -9.49 -13.66
N LEU A 9 4.43 -9.31 -13.65
CA LEU A 9 5.07 -7.99 -13.67
C LEU A 9 4.65 -7.13 -14.86
N ASP A 10 4.51 -7.72 -16.06
CA ASP A 10 4.10 -6.98 -17.25
C ASP A 10 2.66 -6.44 -17.14
N ALA A 11 1.75 -7.22 -16.55
CA ALA A 11 0.37 -6.78 -16.34
C ALA A 11 0.32 -5.61 -15.34
N PHE A 12 1.08 -5.71 -14.24
CA PHE A 12 1.17 -4.62 -13.26
C PHE A 12 1.90 -3.39 -13.82
N ARG A 13 2.89 -3.56 -14.69
CA ARG A 13 3.52 -2.43 -15.39
C ARG A 13 2.53 -1.69 -16.29
N LEU A 14 1.65 -2.41 -16.98
CA LEU A 14 0.58 -1.80 -17.77
C LEU A 14 -0.41 -1.04 -16.88
N ILE A 15 -0.85 -1.68 -15.79
CA ILE A 15 -1.82 -1.10 -14.86
C ILE A 15 -1.26 0.13 -14.14
N PHE A 16 -0.04 0.07 -13.62
CA PHE A 16 0.55 1.13 -12.80
C PHE A 16 1.12 2.27 -13.64
N CYS A 17 1.72 1.98 -14.79
CA CYS A 17 2.50 2.98 -15.52
C CYS A 17 1.88 3.40 -16.86
N ARG A 18 0.90 2.66 -17.39
CA ARG A 18 0.40 2.83 -18.76
C ARG A 18 -1.13 2.77 -18.90
N SER A 19 -1.86 2.85 -17.79
CA SER A 19 -3.32 2.67 -17.79
C SER A 19 -4.11 3.95 -18.10
N GLU A 20 -3.46 5.11 -18.11
CA GLU A 20 -4.08 6.40 -18.41
C GLU A 20 -4.79 6.37 -19.78
N GLY A 21 -6.01 6.92 -19.84
CA GLY A 21 -6.85 6.90 -21.04
C GLY A 21 -7.50 5.54 -21.37
N THR A 22 -7.23 4.50 -20.58
CA THR A 22 -7.89 3.20 -20.71
C THR A 22 -8.97 3.01 -19.63
N ARG A 23 -9.81 1.98 -19.79
CA ARG A 23 -10.77 1.57 -18.74
C ARG A 23 -10.13 1.19 -17.39
N TRP A 24 -8.80 1.01 -17.37
CA TRP A 24 -8.05 0.61 -16.18
C TRP A 24 -7.41 1.78 -15.44
N ALA A 25 -7.60 3.02 -15.90
CA ALA A 25 -6.98 4.20 -15.30
C ALA A 25 -7.33 4.37 -13.80
N ALA A 26 -8.54 3.97 -13.39
CA ALA A 26 -9.00 4.03 -12.00
C ALA A 26 -8.62 2.79 -11.16
N TYR A 27 -7.94 1.79 -11.74
CA TYR A 27 -7.70 0.53 -11.04
C TYR A 27 -6.83 0.69 -9.79
N LEU A 28 -5.78 1.52 -9.87
CA LEU A 28 -4.92 1.81 -8.72
C LEU A 28 -5.71 2.52 -7.60
N GLU A 29 -6.56 3.48 -7.96
CA GLU A 29 -7.42 4.18 -7.01
C GLU A 29 -8.36 3.21 -6.28
N HIS A 30 -9.01 2.30 -7.01
CA HIS A 30 -9.87 1.28 -6.38
C HIS A 30 -9.10 0.36 -5.43
N LEU A 31 -7.83 0.03 -5.72
CA LEU A 31 -7.01 -0.75 -4.80
C LEU A 31 -6.69 0.04 -3.52
N ILE A 32 -6.42 1.34 -3.65
CA ILE A 32 -6.18 2.25 -2.52
C ILE A 32 -7.45 2.33 -1.65
N GLU A 33 -8.62 2.51 -2.26
CA GLU A 33 -9.90 2.54 -1.55
C GLU A 33 -10.15 1.25 -0.76
N ILE A 34 -9.88 0.08 -1.35
CA ILE A 34 -10.03 -1.21 -0.66
C ILE A 34 -9.10 -1.30 0.56
N GLU A 35 -7.84 -0.89 0.42
CA GLU A 35 -6.86 -0.92 1.51
C GLU A 35 -7.18 0.11 2.60
N GLU A 36 -7.69 1.28 2.22
CA GLU A 36 -8.17 2.30 3.16
C GLU A 36 -9.31 1.75 4.04
N GLN A 37 -10.29 1.07 3.43
CA GLN A 37 -11.37 0.43 4.18
C GLN A 37 -10.84 -0.68 5.10
N ALA A 38 -9.84 -1.45 4.65
CA ALA A 38 -9.20 -2.45 5.50
C ALA A 38 -8.49 -1.80 6.71
N TYR A 39 -7.78 -0.69 6.51
CA TYR A 39 -7.18 0.06 7.61
C TYR A 39 -8.21 0.64 8.57
N ARG A 40 -9.37 1.09 8.08
CA ARG A 40 -10.46 1.58 8.93
C ARG A 40 -10.92 0.48 9.89
N VAL A 41 -11.23 -0.70 9.35
CA VAL A 41 -11.63 -1.87 10.16
C VAL A 41 -10.55 -2.24 11.17
N TYR A 42 -9.28 -2.26 10.76
CA TYR A 42 -8.17 -2.60 11.64
C TYR A 42 -7.97 -1.57 12.77
N CYS A 43 -7.98 -0.28 12.45
CA CYS A 43 -7.80 0.78 13.43
C CYS A 43 -8.94 0.83 14.44
N ASP A 44 -10.19 0.65 13.99
CA ASP A 44 -11.35 0.67 14.86
C ASP A 44 -11.36 -0.54 15.82
N ALA A 45 -10.83 -1.70 15.37
CA ALA A 45 -10.71 -2.89 16.20
C ALA A 45 -9.57 -2.84 17.25
N LEU A 46 -8.48 -2.11 16.96
CA LEU A 46 -7.25 -2.16 17.77
C LEU A 46 -6.92 -0.88 18.53
N SER A 47 -7.60 0.23 18.24
CA SER A 47 -7.39 1.51 18.93
C SER A 47 -7.72 1.39 20.42
N LYS A 48 -6.68 1.35 21.27
CA LYS A 48 -6.83 1.24 22.74
C LYS A 48 -7.10 2.58 23.42
N ASN A 49 -6.80 3.68 22.73
CA ASN A 49 -6.87 5.04 23.24
C ASN A 49 -8.22 5.72 22.94
N GLY A 50 -9.17 5.01 22.30
CA GLY A 50 -10.50 5.51 21.98
C GLY A 50 -10.52 6.64 20.96
N LYS A 51 -9.37 6.96 20.36
CA LYS A 51 -9.23 7.99 19.34
C LYS A 51 -9.38 7.34 17.98
N ARG A 52 -10.37 7.82 17.22
CA ARG A 52 -10.53 7.46 15.82
C ARG A 52 -9.35 8.01 15.03
N VAL A 53 -8.70 7.16 14.25
CA VAL A 53 -7.68 7.58 13.28
C VAL A 53 -8.37 8.33 12.15
N GLU A 54 -7.83 9.47 11.73
CA GLU A 54 -8.42 10.36 10.72
C GLU A 54 -8.48 9.68 9.34
N ASP A 55 -9.59 9.85 8.60
CA ASP A 55 -9.82 9.19 7.31
C ASP A 55 -8.72 9.55 6.30
N MET A 56 -8.36 10.84 6.20
CA MET A 56 -7.28 11.30 5.30
C MET A 56 -5.93 10.65 5.63
N PHE A 57 -5.65 10.36 6.91
CA PHE A 57 -4.42 9.67 7.28
C PHE A 57 -4.43 8.21 6.79
N LEU A 58 -5.58 7.53 6.87
CA LEU A 58 -5.72 6.18 6.32
C LEU A 58 -5.55 6.18 4.80
N HIS A 59 -6.19 7.12 4.11
CA HIS A 59 -6.06 7.29 2.67
C HIS A 59 -4.60 7.49 2.24
N VAL A 60 -3.91 8.47 2.85
CA VAL A 60 -2.49 8.75 2.55
C VAL A 60 -1.63 7.53 2.85
N THR A 61 -1.90 6.78 3.92
CA THR A 61 -1.13 5.58 4.27
C THR A 61 -1.36 4.46 3.26
N ALA A 62 -2.60 4.23 2.83
CA ALA A 62 -2.94 3.25 1.80
C ALA A 62 -2.28 3.61 0.46
N ALA A 63 -2.44 4.86 0.01
CA ALA A 63 -1.82 5.38 -1.21
C ALA A 63 -0.30 5.23 -1.19
N THR A 64 0.34 5.58 -0.07
CA THR A 64 1.80 5.45 0.10
C THR A 64 2.24 3.98 -0.01
N GLY A 65 1.48 3.05 0.57
CA GLY A 65 1.74 1.62 0.47
C GLY A 65 1.78 1.11 -0.97
N PHE A 66 0.81 1.54 -1.79
CA PHE A 66 0.79 1.22 -3.22
C PHE A 66 1.88 1.95 -4.00
N GLN A 67 2.23 3.18 -3.62
CA GLN A 67 3.32 3.90 -4.29
C GLN A 67 4.63 3.14 -4.19
N TYR A 68 4.95 2.48 -3.07
CA TYR A 68 6.13 1.62 -2.99
C TYR A 68 6.14 0.53 -4.07
N LEU A 69 4.98 -0.10 -4.32
CA LEU A 69 4.84 -1.14 -5.35
C LEU A 69 4.98 -0.55 -6.75
N VAL A 70 4.41 0.63 -6.99
CA VAL A 70 4.57 1.38 -8.25
C VAL A 70 6.04 1.67 -8.50
N GLU A 71 6.78 2.17 -7.50
CA GLU A 71 8.21 2.47 -7.60
C GLU A 71 9.04 1.23 -7.95
N PHE A 72 8.76 0.07 -7.35
CA PHE A 72 9.49 -1.15 -7.65
C PHE A 72 9.25 -1.64 -9.07
N VAL A 73 8.00 -1.55 -9.55
CA VAL A 73 7.62 -1.96 -10.91
C VAL A 73 8.14 -0.98 -11.95
N SER A 74 8.08 0.34 -11.68
CA SER A 74 8.52 1.37 -12.63
C SER A 74 10.03 1.44 -12.80
N HIS A 75 10.79 1.09 -11.76
CA HIS A 75 12.25 1.06 -11.77
C HIS A 75 12.84 -0.33 -12.03
N ASP A 76 12.03 -1.33 -12.40
CA ASP A 76 12.46 -2.69 -12.69
C ASP A 76 13.31 -3.32 -11.56
N LEU A 77 12.94 -3.04 -10.30
CA LEU A 77 13.68 -3.49 -9.14
C LEU A 77 13.63 -5.02 -9.05
N HIS A 78 14.77 -5.69 -8.83
CA HIS A 78 14.79 -7.15 -8.70
C HIS A 78 14.00 -7.62 -7.47
N TYR A 79 13.35 -8.78 -7.57
CA TYR A 79 12.46 -9.31 -6.54
C TYR A 79 13.09 -9.38 -5.15
N GLU A 80 14.31 -9.92 -5.04
CA GLU A 80 15.02 -10.04 -3.77
C GLU A 80 15.29 -8.66 -3.12
N GLN A 81 15.61 -7.66 -3.96
CA GLN A 81 15.81 -6.29 -3.50
C GLN A 81 14.50 -5.65 -3.04
N ALA A 82 13.41 -5.85 -3.80
CA ALA A 82 12.08 -5.36 -3.42
C ALA A 82 11.59 -5.99 -2.12
N VAL A 83 11.85 -7.27 -1.89
CA VAL A 83 11.56 -7.95 -0.62
C VAL A 83 12.33 -7.30 0.52
N ALA A 84 13.64 -7.05 0.35
CA ALA A 84 14.46 -6.42 1.37
C ALA A 84 13.99 -4.99 1.70
N VAL A 85 13.62 -4.20 0.69
CA VAL A 85 13.07 -2.85 0.90
C VAL A 85 11.71 -2.92 1.60
N MET A 86 10.81 -3.80 1.17
CA MET A 86 9.51 -3.97 1.80
C MET A 86 9.59 -4.41 3.25
N ASP A 87 10.59 -5.22 3.61
CA ASP A 87 10.80 -5.60 5.00
C ASP A 87 11.15 -4.38 5.87
N ARG A 88 12.00 -3.47 5.37
CA ARG A 88 12.31 -2.21 6.06
C ARG A 88 11.10 -1.28 6.16
N VAL A 89 10.33 -1.16 5.07
CA VAL A 89 9.08 -0.38 5.06
C VAL A 89 8.11 -0.92 6.11
N LYS A 90 7.90 -2.25 6.17
CA LYS A 90 7.04 -2.87 7.19
C LYS A 90 7.49 -2.55 8.61
N GLN A 91 8.78 -2.71 8.92
CA GLN A 91 9.32 -2.40 10.25
C GLN A 91 9.08 -0.94 10.63
N TYR A 92 9.35 -0.02 9.70
CA TYR A 92 9.13 1.42 9.88
C TYR A 92 7.64 1.74 10.11
N SER A 93 6.76 1.24 9.24
CA SER A 93 5.31 1.47 9.35
C SER A 93 4.71 0.85 10.61
N MET A 94 5.13 -0.36 11.00
CA MET A 94 4.64 -1.02 12.20
C MET A 94 5.00 -0.24 13.46
N ALA A 95 6.20 0.32 13.56
CA ALA A 95 6.58 1.17 14.69
C ALA A 95 5.68 2.43 14.79
N GLY A 96 5.38 3.06 13.64
CA GLY A 96 4.43 4.17 13.58
C GLY A 96 3.03 3.78 14.04
N TRP A 97 2.50 2.65 13.54
CA TRP A 97 1.18 2.16 13.90
C TRP A 97 1.06 1.81 15.39
N HIS A 98 2.08 1.19 16.00
CA HIS A 98 2.07 0.94 17.45
C HIS A 98 1.91 2.23 18.23
N LYS A 99 2.63 3.29 17.83
CA LYS A 99 2.54 4.60 18.48
C LYS A 99 1.15 5.23 18.32
N ILE A 100 0.56 5.18 17.13
CA ILE A 100 -0.75 5.78 16.83
C ILE A 100 -1.87 5.05 17.58
N LEU A 101 -1.85 3.72 17.55
CA LEU A 101 -2.88 2.86 18.15
C LEU A 101 -2.70 2.67 19.67
N GLY A 102 -1.56 3.08 20.22
CA GLY A 102 -1.22 2.88 21.64
C GLY A 102 -0.97 1.42 22.00
N LEU A 103 -0.36 0.67 21.08
CA LEU A 103 -0.02 -0.75 21.24
C LEU A 103 1.35 -0.95 21.88
#